data_AF-A0A655X9T0-F1
#
_entry.id   AF-A0A655X9T0-F1
#
_cell.length_a   1.000
_cell.length_b   1.000
_cell.length_c   1.000
_cell.angle_alpha   90.00
_cell.angle_beta   90.00
_cell.angle_gamma   90.00
#
_symmetry.space_group_name_H-M   'P 1'
#
loop_
_entity.id
_entity.type
_entity.pdbx_description
1 polymer ?
#
loop_
_entity_poly.entity_id
_entity_poly.type
_entity_poly.pdbx_seq_one_letter_code
_entity_poly.pdbx_strand_id
1 'polypeptide(L)' 'MIGDDIAKRVCYYQDQAYSEGAVILVGEVYLSCQRANDFETNGPLKWLPLNGQSNQTPKPKLVHP' A
#
# COMPACT_ATOMS: atom_id res chain seq x y z
N MET A 1 -10.66 -28.50 -3.83
CA MET A 1 -10.94 -27.09 -3.48
C MET A 1 -9.61 -26.39 -3.27
N ILE A 2 -8.93 -26.04 -4.37
CA ILE A 2 -7.66 -25.29 -4.28
C ILE A 2 -8.09 -23.83 -4.20
N GLY A 3 -8.09 -23.28 -2.99
CA GLY A 3 -8.44 -21.89 -2.72
C GLY A 3 -7.39 -20.99 -3.36
N ASP A 4 -7.68 -20.57 -4.58
CA ASP A 4 -6.97 -19.50 -5.26
C ASP A 4 -7.44 -18.18 -4.65
N ASP A 5 -7.12 -17.99 -3.36
CA ASP A 5 -7.17 -16.68 -2.72
C ASP A 5 -6.04 -15.85 -3.33
N ILE A 6 -6.21 -15.44 -4.60
CA ILE A 6 -5.45 -14.34 -5.18
C ILE A 6 -5.63 -13.21 -4.19
N ALA A 7 -4.58 -12.93 -3.41
CA ALA A 7 -4.62 -11.89 -2.40
C ALA A 7 -5.04 -10.60 -3.11
N LYS A 8 -6.29 -10.18 -2.87
CA LYS A 8 -6.85 -8.99 -3.52
C LYS A 8 -5.94 -7.83 -3.15
N ARG A 9 -5.47 -7.08 -4.16
CA ARG A 9 -4.66 -5.87 -3.96
C ARG A 9 -5.55 -4.75 -3.44
N VAL A 10 -5.88 -4.82 -2.14
CA VAL A 10 -6.74 -3.88 -1.44
C VAL A 10 -6.18 -3.56 -0.06
N CYS A 11 -6.51 -2.39 0.46
CA CYS A 11 -6.38 -2.09 1.88
C CYS A 11 -7.74 -2.30 2.57
N TYR A 12 -7.73 -2.92 3.75
CA TYR A 12 -8.96 -3.11 4.53
C TYR A 12 -9.09 -2.03 5.61
N TYR A 13 -10.30 -1.52 5.81
CA TYR A 13 -10.67 -0.66 6.93
C TYR A 13 -12.18 -0.77 7.18
N GLN A 14 -12.61 -1.00 8.44
CA GLN A 14 -14.03 -1.13 8.81
C GLN A 14 -14.80 -2.12 7.91
N ASP A 15 -14.26 -3.33 7.76
CA ASP A 15 -14.80 -4.42 6.91
C ASP A 15 -14.99 -4.08 5.42
N GLN A 16 -14.44 -2.95 4.96
CA GLN A 16 -14.46 -2.52 3.56
C GLN A 16 -13.08 -2.66 2.93
N ALA A 17 -13.07 -3.02 1.64
CA ALA A 17 -11.88 -3.13 0.81
C ALA A 17 -11.72 -1.89 -0.09
N TYR A 18 -10.53 -1.33 -0.12
CA TYR A 18 -10.20 -0.12 -0.86
C TYR A 18 -9.07 -0.38 -1.86
N SER A 19 -9.24 0.12 -3.09
CA SER A 19 -8.26 -0.02 -4.17
C SER A 19 -7.08 0.96 -4.03
N GLU A 20 -6.01 0.72 -4.80
CA GLU A 20 -4.86 1.63 -4.92
C GLU A 20 -5.33 3.07 -5.25
N GLY A 21 -4.84 4.05 -4.50
CA GLY A 21 -5.21 5.47 -4.64
C GLY A 21 -6.38 5.93 -3.78
N ALA A 22 -7.12 5.02 -3.12
CA ALA A 22 -8.17 5.42 -2.18
C ALA A 22 -7.60 6.27 -1.03
N VAL A 23 -8.38 7.23 -0.55
CA VAL A 23 -8.02 8.09 0.60
C VAL A 23 -9.13 8.02 1.64
N ILE A 24 -8.75 7.80 2.90
CA ILE A 24 -9.66 7.79 4.05
C ILE A 24 -9.16 8.75 5.13
N LEU A 25 -10.08 9.24 5.95
CA LEU A 25 -9.77 10.00 7.17
C LEU A 25 -10.03 9.09 8.38
N VAL A 26 -8.99 8.85 9.19
CA VAL A 26 -9.09 8.07 10.42
C VAL A 26 -8.72 8.99 11.59
N GLY A 27 -9.73 9.38 12.37
CA GLY A 27 -9.58 10.47 13.35
C GLY A 27 -9.24 11.77 12.62
N GLU A 28 -8.00 12.25 12.78
CA GLU A 28 -7.49 13.48 12.17
C GLU A 28 -6.40 13.23 11.12
N VAL A 29 -6.12 11.97 10.78
CA VAL A 29 -5.03 11.58 9.86
C VAL A 29 -5.61 11.08 8.54
N TYR A 30 -5.17 11.69 7.44
CA TYR A 30 -5.45 11.18 6.09
C TYR A 30 -4.52 10.01 5.78
N LEU A 31 -5.11 8.90 5.34
CA LEU A 31 -4.40 7.72 4.88
C LEU A 31 -4.72 7.47 3.41
N SER A 32 -3.73 7.05 2.64
CA SER A 32 -3.90 6.60 1.26
C SER A 32 -3.50 5.13 1.12
N CYS A 33 -4.31 4.36 0.39
CA CYS A 33 -4.01 2.98 0.05
C CYS A 33 -2.99 2.95 -1.09
N GLN A 34 -1.74 2.61 -0.78
CA GLN A 34 -0.62 2.69 -1.73
C GLN A 34 0.17 1.38 -1.74
N ARG A 35 1.06 1.22 -2.73
CA ARG A 35 1.97 0.08 -2.80
C ARG A 35 2.84 -0.01 -1.55
N ALA A 36 3.03 -1.24 -1.06
CA ALA A 36 3.88 -1.48 0.10
C ALA A 36 5.37 -1.21 -0.20
N ASN A 37 5.76 -1.37 -1.46
CA ASN A 37 7.11 -1.23 -2.00
C ASN A 37 7.06 -0.71 -3.44
N ASP A 38 8.02 0.14 -3.82
CA ASP A 38 8.02 0.82 -5.12
C ASP A 38 8.54 -0.04 -6.28
N PHE A 39 9.29 -1.09 -5.97
CA PHE A 39 9.90 -1.99 -6.96
C PHE A 39 8.97 -3.12 -7.41
N GLU A 40 7.88 -3.36 -6.68
CA GLU A 40 6.92 -4.43 -6.95
C GLU A 40 5.61 -3.85 -7.48
N THR A 41 5.35 -4.02 -8.78
CA THR A 41 4.12 -3.52 -9.42
C THR A 41 2.88 -4.31 -8.97
N ASN A 42 3.04 -5.61 -8.71
CA ASN A 42 1.97 -6.51 -8.27
C ASN A 42 2.04 -6.82 -6.77
N GLY A 43 2.84 -6.06 -6.01
CA GLY A 43 2.98 -6.24 -4.57
C GLY A 43 1.71 -5.82 -3.79
N PRO A 44 1.65 -6.16 -2.50
CA PRO A 44 0.51 -5.82 -1.63
C PRO A 44 0.35 -4.30 -1.46
N LEU A 45 -0.88 -3.89 -1.09
CA LEU A 45 -1.18 -2.50 -0.72
C LEU A 45 -1.18 -2.32 0.80
N LYS A 46 -0.91 -1.10 1.25
CA LYS A 46 -0.98 -0.71 2.68
C LYS A 46 -1.43 0.73 2.83
N TRP A 47 -1.98 1.05 4.01
CA TRP A 47 -2.29 2.44 4.38
C TRP A 47 -1.01 3.21 4.69
N LEU A 48 -0.85 4.36 4.05
CA LEU A 48 0.24 5.30 4.29
C LEU A 48 -0.34 6.69 4.62
N PRO A 49 0.21 7.41 5.61
CA PRO A 49 -0.18 8.80 5.87
C PRO A 49 0.02 9.67 4.64
N LEU A 50 -0.97 10.52 4.34
CA LEU A 50 -0.90 11.48 3.23
C LEU A 50 0.06 12.65 3.54
N ASN A 51 0.40 12.83 4.81
CA ASN A 51 1.17 13.95 5.35
C ASN A 51 2.66 13.84 4.94
N GLY A 52 2.97 14.17 3.69
CA GLY A 52 4.22 14.80 3.22
C GLY A 52 5.57 14.15 3.53
N GLN A 53 5.64 12.99 4.18
CA GLN A 53 6.87 12.27 4.41
C GLN A 53 6.70 10.84 3.91
N SER A 54 6.78 10.70 2.59
CA SER A 54 7.52 9.59 2.04
C SER A 54 8.91 9.60 2.66
N ASN A 55 9.07 8.95 3.82
CA ASN A 55 10.34 8.33 4.19
C ASN A 55 10.59 7.17 3.22
N GLN A 56 10.59 7.48 1.91
CA GLN A 56 11.52 6.85 1.00
C GLN A 56 12.88 7.37 1.45
N THR A 57 13.47 6.73 2.47
CA THR A 57 14.91 6.53 2.37
C THR A 57 15.07 5.89 1.00
N PRO A 58 15.78 6.50 0.03
CA PRO A 58 16.12 5.79 -1.19
C PRO A 58 16.92 4.58 -0.71
N LYS A 59 16.24 3.44 -0.54
CA LYS A 59 16.89 2.17 -0.30
C LYS A 59 17.77 2.03 -1.53
N PRO A 60 19.11 2.07 -1.39
CA PRO A 60 19.99 2.11 -2.54
C PRO A 60 19.55 0.96 -3.44
N LYS A 61 19.19 1.27 -4.69
CA LYS A 61 18.94 0.23 -5.68
C LYS A 61 20.20 -0.60 -5.66
N LEU A 62 20.13 -1.82 -5.14
CA LEU A 62 21.23 -2.76 -5.24
C LEU A 62 21.30 -3.11 -6.74
N VAL A 63 22.08 -2.32 -7.47
CA VAL A 63 22.47 -2.61 -8.84
C VAL A 63 23.37 -3.82 -8.71
N HIS A 64 22.79 -5.01 -8.89
CA HIS A 64 23.60 -6.19 -9.08
C HIS A 64 24.36 -6.00 -10.42
N PRO A 65 25.69 -6.20 -10.44
CA PRO A 65 26.49 -6.11 -11.66
C PRO A 65 26.13 -7.19 -12.68
#